data_AF-A0A7G8PGD5-F1
#
_entry.id   AF-A0A7G8PGD5-F1
#
_cell.length_a   1.000
_cell.length_b   1.000
_cell.length_c   1.000
_cell.angle_alpha   90.00
_cell.angle_beta   90.00
_cell.angle_gamma   90.00
#
_symmetry.space_group_name_H-M   'P 1'
#
loop_
_entity.id
_entity.type
_entity.pdbx_description
1 polymer ?
#
loop_
_entity_poly.entity_id
_entity_poly.type
_entity_poly.pdbx_seq_one_letter_code
_entity_poly.pdbx_strand_id
1 'polypeptide(L)'
;MTLQFDAPLPPDLAGSAEAAVRLEDQGYDGLWIGELRHNPFIQAYEVGKVTPTAMIGTGIAVALARSPMTVAVSAHDLAAVSGGRFVLGLGSQVKAHVERRFSMPWSAPAERMREFIGAVRAIWTWIEMASLISDEILEEFVIISPPELVADRIRQRWLGLADRVTVNYC
;
A
#
# COMPACT_ATOMS: atom_id res chain seq x y z
N MET A 1 7.68 5.16 -29.80
CA MET A 1 6.77 4.49 -28.84
C MET A 1 7.03 3.01 -28.98
N THR A 2 7.56 2.37 -27.94
CA THR A 2 7.84 0.93 -27.95
C THR A 2 6.59 0.19 -27.50
N LEU A 3 6.22 -0.88 -28.20
CA LEU A 3 5.08 -1.73 -27.84
C LEU A 3 5.42 -2.52 -26.56
N GLN A 4 4.52 -2.53 -25.59
CA GLN A 4 4.66 -3.30 -24.34
C GLN A 4 3.80 -4.56 -24.38
N PHE A 5 4.30 -5.65 -23.81
CA PHE A 5 3.61 -6.94 -23.71
C PHE A 5 3.44 -7.35 -22.24
N ASP A 6 2.21 -7.64 -21.86
CA ASP A 6 1.89 -8.01 -20.48
C ASP A 6 1.40 -9.45 -20.40
N ALA A 7 1.63 -10.10 -19.26
CA ALA A 7 1.17 -11.45 -18.96
C ALA A 7 0.36 -11.51 -17.66
N PRO A 8 -0.70 -12.34 -17.60
CA PRO A 8 -1.32 -12.69 -16.33
C PRO A 8 -0.42 -13.67 -15.57
N LEU A 9 -0.34 -13.48 -14.25
CA LEU A 9 0.27 -14.47 -13.37
C LEU A 9 -0.69 -15.63 -13.08
N PRO A 10 -0.15 -16.83 -12.78
CA PRO A 10 -0.94 -17.93 -12.29
C PRO A 10 -1.77 -17.53 -11.06
N PRO A 11 -2.98 -18.10 -10.89
CA PRO A 11 -3.90 -17.69 -9.82
C PRO A 11 -3.52 -18.25 -8.44
N ASP A 12 -2.45 -19.04 -8.34
CA ASP A 12 -2.00 -19.64 -7.09
C ASP A 12 -0.77 -18.92 -6.53
N LEU A 13 -0.71 -18.77 -5.21
CA LEU A 13 0.38 -18.07 -4.55
C LEU A 13 1.70 -18.86 -4.67
N ALA A 14 1.62 -20.18 -4.51
CA ALA A 14 2.78 -21.06 -4.70
C ALA A 14 3.24 -21.02 -6.18
N GLY A 15 4.55 -20.88 -6.40
CA GLY A 15 5.14 -20.79 -7.74
C GLY A 15 4.96 -19.44 -8.44
N SER A 16 4.35 -18.44 -7.79
CA SER A 16 4.18 -17.09 -8.37
C SER A 16 5.51 -16.40 -8.67
N ALA A 17 6.48 -16.50 -7.76
CA ALA A 17 7.81 -15.91 -7.93
C ALA A 17 8.55 -16.54 -9.12
N GLU A 18 8.57 -17.88 -9.21
CA GLU A 18 9.19 -18.61 -10.33
C GLU A 18 8.51 -18.30 -11.67
N ALA A 19 7.17 -18.17 -11.67
CA ALA A 19 6.43 -17.78 -12.86
C ALA A 19 6.76 -16.35 -13.30
N ALA A 20 6.89 -15.42 -12.35
CA ALA A 20 7.22 -14.03 -12.62
C ALA A 20 8.61 -13.88 -13.24
N VAL A 21 9.63 -14.51 -12.66
CA VAL A 21 11.00 -14.51 -13.21
C VAL A 21 11.00 -15.05 -14.63
N ARG A 22 10.34 -16.21 -14.85
CA ARG A 22 10.26 -16.81 -16.19
C ARG A 22 9.57 -15.90 -17.21
N LEU A 23 8.51 -15.19 -16.83
CA LEU A 23 7.80 -14.28 -17.73
C LEU A 23 8.64 -13.03 -18.03
N GLU A 24 9.32 -12.46 -17.03
CA GLU A 24 10.23 -11.34 -17.26
C GLU A 24 11.42 -11.73 -18.16
N ASP A 25 12.01 -12.91 -17.94
CA ASP A 25 13.07 -13.48 -18.80
C ASP A 25 12.61 -13.71 -20.25
N GLN A 26 11.31 -13.90 -20.46
CA GLN A 26 10.69 -13.99 -21.80
C GLN A 26 10.45 -12.63 -22.44
N GLY A 27 10.69 -11.53 -21.72
CA GLY A 27 10.55 -10.16 -22.20
C GLY A 27 9.18 -9.53 -21.97
N TYR A 28 8.37 -10.04 -21.04
CA TYR A 28 7.12 -9.37 -20.66
C TYR A 28 7.40 -8.12 -19.81
N ASP A 29 6.80 -7.00 -20.20
CA ASP A 29 6.92 -5.70 -19.56
C ASP A 29 6.05 -5.56 -18.30
N GLY A 30 4.94 -6.31 -18.23
CA GLY A 30 3.96 -6.21 -17.14
C GLY A 30 3.41 -7.55 -16.69
N LEU A 31 3.26 -7.72 -15.38
CA LEU A 31 2.74 -8.91 -14.73
C LEU A 31 1.47 -8.58 -13.94
N TRP A 32 0.35 -9.20 -14.33
CA TRP A 32 -0.98 -8.88 -13.76
C TRP A 32 -1.52 -9.97 -12.85
N ILE A 33 -1.98 -9.56 -11.68
CA ILE A 33 -2.46 -10.43 -10.60
C ILE A 33 -3.97 -10.28 -10.43
N GLY A 34 -4.71 -11.36 -10.63
CA GLY A 34 -6.15 -11.40 -10.38
C GLY A 34 -6.49 -11.77 -8.94
N GLU A 35 -7.42 -11.06 -8.32
CA GLU A 35 -7.98 -11.45 -7.02
C GLU A 35 -9.01 -12.58 -7.16
N LEU A 36 -8.52 -13.81 -7.12
CA LEU A 36 -9.33 -15.02 -7.22
C LEU A 36 -9.37 -15.77 -5.90
N ARG A 37 -8.36 -16.60 -5.61
CA ARG A 37 -8.32 -17.44 -4.40
C ARG A 37 -7.54 -16.81 -3.26
N HIS A 38 -6.57 -15.96 -3.58
CA HIS A 38 -5.63 -15.37 -2.64
C HIS A 38 -5.75 -13.85 -2.62
N ASN A 39 -5.19 -13.23 -1.57
CA ASN A 39 -5.07 -11.78 -1.51
C ASN A 39 -4.00 -11.33 -2.54
N PRO A 40 -4.35 -10.45 -3.50
CA PRO A 40 -3.46 -10.10 -4.60
C PRO A 40 -2.23 -9.31 -4.12
N PHE A 41 -2.30 -8.62 -2.98
CA PHE A 41 -1.19 -7.83 -2.44
C PHE A 41 -0.06 -8.71 -1.90
N ILE A 42 -0.38 -9.89 -1.36
CA ILE A 42 0.63 -10.85 -0.89
C ILE A 42 1.39 -11.42 -2.10
N GLN A 43 0.66 -11.78 -3.16
CA GLN A 43 1.27 -12.25 -4.40
C GLN A 43 2.12 -11.15 -5.07
N ALA A 44 1.65 -9.90 -5.06
CA ALA A 44 2.40 -8.77 -5.61
C ALA A 44 3.70 -8.51 -4.84
N TYR A 45 3.70 -8.70 -3.51
CA TYR A 45 4.91 -8.58 -2.69
C TYR A 45 5.96 -9.64 -3.08
N GLU A 46 5.55 -10.91 -3.19
CA GLU A 46 6.46 -12.00 -3.59
C GLU A 46 7.06 -11.76 -4.98
N VAL A 47 6.24 -11.31 -5.92
CA VAL A 47 6.66 -11.00 -7.29
C VAL A 47 7.58 -9.77 -7.33
N GLY A 48 7.23 -8.71 -6.60
CA GLY A 48 7.98 -7.45 -6.54
C GLY A 48 9.41 -7.60 -6.05
N LYS A 49 9.67 -8.61 -5.21
CA LYS A 49 11.00 -8.91 -4.69
C LYS A 49 11.92 -9.61 -5.68
N VAL A 50 11.36 -10.30 -6.68
CA VAL A 50 12.14 -11.20 -7.54
C VAL A 50 12.26 -10.69 -8.98
N THR A 51 11.42 -9.76 -9.40
CA THR A 51 11.54 -9.10 -10.71
C THR A 51 12.17 -7.72 -10.53
N PRO A 52 13.26 -7.37 -11.22
CA PRO A 52 13.85 -6.04 -11.12
C PRO A 52 13.23 -4.98 -12.05
N THR A 53 12.54 -5.37 -13.13
CA THR A 53 12.18 -4.44 -14.22
C THR A 53 10.71 -4.44 -14.59
N ALA A 54 10.04 -5.60 -14.58
CA ALA A 54 8.66 -5.72 -15.01
C ALA A 54 7.73 -4.89 -14.11
N MET A 55 6.77 -4.20 -14.72
CA MET A 55 5.63 -3.62 -14.00
C MET A 55 4.83 -4.74 -13.34
N ILE A 56 4.30 -4.48 -12.15
CA ILE A 56 3.48 -5.47 -11.43
C ILE A 56 2.18 -4.80 -11.08
N GLY A 57 1.04 -5.41 -11.40
CA GLY A 57 -0.23 -4.78 -11.12
C GLY A 57 -1.32 -5.74 -10.72
N THR A 58 -2.34 -5.20 -10.06
CA THR A 58 -3.57 -5.95 -9.77
C THR A 58 -4.54 -5.77 -10.93
N GLY A 59 -5.00 -6.87 -11.53
CA GLY A 59 -5.99 -6.90 -12.61
C GLY A 59 -7.14 -7.85 -12.26
N ILE A 60 -7.91 -7.63 -11.20
CA ILE A 60 -8.01 -6.44 -10.34
C ILE A 60 -7.96 -6.82 -8.86
N ALA A 61 -7.71 -5.84 -7.98
CA ALA A 61 -8.04 -5.93 -6.56
C ALA A 61 -9.50 -5.47 -6.34
N VAL A 62 -10.26 -6.23 -5.55
CA VAL A 62 -11.66 -5.96 -5.25
C VAL A 62 -11.78 -4.80 -4.26
N ALA A 63 -12.12 -3.62 -4.77
CA ALA A 63 -12.16 -2.39 -3.99
C ALA A 63 -13.31 -2.39 -2.97
N LEU A 64 -14.53 -2.71 -3.40
CA LEU A 64 -15.73 -2.58 -2.56
C LEU A 64 -15.86 -3.64 -1.46
N ALA A 65 -14.87 -4.55 -1.35
CA ALA A 65 -14.71 -5.48 -0.25
C ALA A 65 -13.78 -4.97 0.87
N ARG A 66 -13.18 -3.78 0.72
CA ARG A 66 -12.11 -3.28 1.59
C ARG A 66 -12.30 -1.83 2.01
N SER A 67 -11.47 -1.38 2.96
CA SER A 67 -11.29 0.04 3.25
C SER A 67 -10.29 0.68 2.28
N PRO A 68 -10.58 1.89 1.75
CA PRO A 68 -9.60 2.66 0.97
C PRO A 68 -8.26 2.82 1.68
N MET A 69 -8.26 3.02 3.00
CA MET A 69 -7.03 3.15 3.80
C MET A 69 -6.14 1.92 3.69
N THR A 70 -6.71 0.73 3.90
CA THR A 70 -5.96 -0.53 3.86
C THR A 70 -5.38 -0.81 2.46
N VAL A 71 -6.12 -0.44 1.41
CA VAL A 71 -5.67 -0.59 0.03
C VAL A 71 -4.59 0.42 -0.31
N ALA A 72 -4.74 1.68 0.10
CA ALA A 72 -3.78 2.74 -0.15
C ALA A 72 -2.42 2.44 0.51
N VAL A 73 -2.41 2.04 1.78
CA VAL A 73 -1.19 1.65 2.50
C VAL A 73 -0.53 0.44 1.83
N SER A 74 -1.29 -0.62 1.55
CA SER A 74 -0.74 -1.81 0.88
C SER A 74 -0.11 -1.48 -0.48
N ALA A 75 -0.76 -0.62 -1.27
CA ALA A 75 -0.26 -0.20 -2.57
C ALA A 75 0.98 0.70 -2.46
N HIS A 76 1.03 1.58 -1.45
CA HIS A 76 2.21 2.40 -1.16
C HIS A 76 3.41 1.53 -0.78
N ASP A 77 3.20 0.53 0.08
CA ASP A 77 4.26 -0.40 0.50
C ASP A 77 4.74 -1.26 -0.68
N LEU A 78 3.83 -1.70 -1.55
CA LEU A 78 4.18 -2.44 -2.77
C LEU A 78 4.92 -1.56 -3.79
N ALA A 79 4.60 -0.27 -3.87
CA ALA A 79 5.38 0.67 -4.65
C ALA A 79 6.81 0.76 -4.09
N ALA A 80 7.00 0.85 -2.78
CA ALA A 80 8.33 0.84 -2.17
C ALA A 80 9.10 -0.47 -2.43
N VAL A 81 8.47 -1.63 -2.20
CA VAL A 81 9.10 -2.96 -2.40
C VAL A 81 9.47 -3.19 -3.87
N SER A 82 8.65 -2.74 -4.81
CA SER A 82 8.91 -2.90 -6.24
C SER A 82 9.79 -1.79 -6.84
N GLY A 83 10.24 -0.80 -6.06
CA GLY A 83 10.99 0.34 -6.60
C GLY A 83 10.17 1.23 -7.54
N GLY A 84 8.88 1.39 -7.26
CA GLY A 84 7.94 2.24 -8.00
C GLY A 84 7.24 1.55 -9.18
N ARG A 85 7.42 0.24 -9.38
CA ARG A 85 6.85 -0.51 -10.51
C ARG A 85 5.43 -1.04 -10.28
N PHE A 86 4.90 -0.90 -9.06
CA PHE A 86 3.59 -1.42 -8.73
C PHE A 86 2.45 -0.52 -9.26
N VAL A 87 1.46 -1.13 -9.89
CA VAL A 87 0.24 -0.50 -10.41
C VAL A 87 -1.00 -1.08 -9.73
N LEU A 88 -1.71 -0.23 -8.97
CA LEU A 88 -2.95 -0.60 -8.34
C LEU A 88 -4.13 -0.55 -9.32
N GLY A 89 -4.50 -1.70 -9.89
CA GLY A 89 -5.76 -1.83 -10.64
C GLY A 89 -6.90 -2.29 -9.74
N LEU A 90 -8.00 -1.54 -9.76
CA LEU A 90 -9.15 -1.74 -8.89
C LEU A 90 -10.40 -2.11 -9.69
N GLY A 91 -11.24 -2.95 -9.09
CA GLY A 91 -12.56 -3.26 -9.63
C GLY A 91 -13.62 -3.35 -8.55
N SER A 92 -14.87 -3.08 -8.92
CA SER A 92 -15.99 -3.10 -7.99
C SER A 92 -16.35 -4.50 -7.51
N GLN A 93 -15.98 -5.53 -8.29
CA GLN A 93 -16.55 -6.87 -8.25
C GLN A 93 -18.06 -6.86 -8.56
N VAL A 94 -18.72 -8.01 -8.66
CA VAL A 94 -20.17 -8.11 -8.86
C VAL A 94 -20.94 -8.24 -7.54
N LYS A 95 -22.19 -7.76 -7.52
CA LYS A 95 -23.09 -7.75 -6.35
C LYS A 95 -23.05 -9.04 -5.52
N ALA A 96 -23.25 -10.18 -6.19
CA ALA A 96 -23.33 -11.47 -5.51
C ALA A 96 -22.05 -11.79 -4.73
N HIS A 97 -20.87 -11.47 -5.26
CA HIS A 97 -19.62 -11.70 -4.56
C HIS A 97 -19.43 -10.71 -3.41
N VAL A 98 -19.72 -9.43 -3.62
CA VAL A 98 -19.61 -8.41 -2.55
C VAL A 98 -20.50 -8.76 -1.37
N GLU A 99 -21.77 -9.09 -1.61
CA GLU A 99 -22.72 -9.40 -0.53
C GLU A 99 -22.51 -10.79 0.08
N ARG A 100 -22.21 -11.82 -0.73
CA ARG A 100 -22.19 -13.22 -0.24
C ARG A 100 -20.79 -13.71 0.12
N ARG A 101 -19.77 -13.37 -0.67
CA ARG A 101 -18.39 -13.81 -0.42
C ARG A 101 -17.70 -12.89 0.59
N PHE A 102 -17.93 -11.58 0.48
CA PHE A 102 -17.26 -10.59 1.32
C PHE A 102 -18.14 -10.04 2.44
N SER A 103 -19.45 -10.36 2.46
CA SER A 103 -20.41 -9.85 3.47
C SER A 103 -20.44 -8.32 3.56
N MET A 104 -20.28 -7.65 2.42
CA MET A 104 -20.23 -6.19 2.33
C MET A 104 -21.48 -5.63 1.64
N PRO A 105 -21.90 -4.40 1.99
CA PRO A 105 -23.06 -3.78 1.39
C PRO A 105 -22.80 -3.44 -0.09
N TRP A 106 -23.75 -3.79 -0.96
CA TRP A 106 -23.74 -3.40 -2.36
C TRP A 106 -24.63 -2.18 -2.61
N SER A 107 -24.13 -1.25 -3.42
CA SER A 107 -24.87 -0.08 -3.90
C SER A 107 -24.23 0.42 -5.20
N ALA A 108 -24.47 1.67 -5.61
CA ALA A 108 -24.02 2.28 -6.87
C ALA A 108 -22.50 2.08 -7.12
N PRO A 109 -22.10 1.07 -7.93
CA PRO A 109 -20.70 0.62 -7.95
C PRO A 109 -19.78 1.64 -8.62
N ALA A 110 -20.24 2.34 -9.67
CA ALA A 110 -19.44 3.35 -10.35
C ALA A 110 -19.17 4.58 -9.47
N GLU A 111 -20.19 5.04 -8.74
CA GLU A 111 -20.07 6.18 -7.82
C GLU A 111 -19.16 5.84 -6.64
N ARG A 112 -19.37 4.67 -6.02
CA ARG A 112 -18.48 4.21 -4.95
C ARG A 112 -17.05 3.98 -5.41
N MET A 113 -16.82 3.50 -6.63
CA MET A 113 -15.48 3.39 -7.19
C MET A 113 -14.82 4.76 -7.35
N ARG A 114 -15.57 5.79 -7.77
CA ARG A 114 -15.07 7.17 -7.86
C ARG A 114 -14.64 7.68 -6.48
N GLU A 115 -15.49 7.51 -5.47
CA GLU A 115 -15.17 7.89 -4.08
C GLU A 115 -13.96 7.12 -3.54
N PHE A 116 -13.92 5.80 -3.77
CA PHE A 116 -12.83 4.94 -3.33
C PHE A 116 -11.49 5.37 -3.91
N ILE A 117 -11.44 5.62 -5.23
CA ILE A 117 -10.22 6.10 -5.92
C ILE A 117 -9.82 7.48 -5.39
N GLY A 118 -10.79 8.37 -5.18
CA GLY A 118 -10.55 9.69 -4.57
C GLY A 118 -9.92 9.57 -3.18
N ALA A 119 -10.46 8.70 -2.33
CA ALA A 119 -9.95 8.44 -1.00
C ALA A 119 -8.52 7.84 -1.05
N VAL A 120 -8.26 6.86 -1.91
CA VAL A 120 -6.91 6.28 -2.07
C VAL A 120 -5.89 7.36 -2.43
N ARG A 121 -6.21 8.22 -3.42
CA ARG A 121 -5.32 9.31 -3.83
C ARG A 121 -5.08 10.32 -2.70
N ALA A 122 -6.13 10.72 -1.99
CA ALA A 122 -6.01 11.63 -0.86
C ALA A 122 -5.14 11.04 0.27
N ILE A 123 -5.25 9.74 0.52
CA ILE A 123 -4.42 9.04 1.50
C ILE A 123 -2.95 9.03 1.07
N TRP A 124 -2.64 8.79 -0.21
CA TRP A 124 -1.25 8.88 -0.68
C TRP A 124 -0.68 10.28 -0.54
N THR A 125 -1.43 11.33 -0.87
CA THR A 125 -1.01 12.71 -0.60
C THR A 125 -0.75 12.92 0.89
N TRP A 126 -1.60 12.40 1.78
CA TRP A 126 -1.38 12.47 3.23
C TRP A 126 -0.12 11.72 3.69
N ILE A 127 0.19 10.55 3.10
CA ILE A 127 1.42 9.82 3.38
C ILE A 127 2.64 10.66 2.97
N GLU A 128 2.60 11.29 1.80
CA GLU A 128 3.68 12.16 1.32
C GLU A 128 3.87 13.40 2.20
N MET A 129 2.81 13.92 2.84
CA MET A 129 2.91 15.08 3.74
C MET A 129 3.86 14.84 4.92
N ALA A 130 4.07 13.59 5.35
CA ALA A 130 5.05 13.30 6.40
C ALA A 130 6.47 13.76 6.01
N SER A 131 6.79 13.77 4.71
CA SER A 131 8.07 14.27 4.20
C SER A 131 8.19 15.80 4.16
N LEU A 132 7.08 16.52 4.39
CA LEU A 132 7.04 17.98 4.43
C LEU A 132 7.24 18.54 5.84
N ILE A 133 7.36 17.67 6.85
CA ILE A 133 7.64 18.09 8.23
C ILE A 133 9.12 18.45 8.32
N SER A 134 9.42 19.75 8.35
CA SER A 134 10.79 20.26 8.49
C SER A 134 11.33 20.02 9.91
N ASP A 135 12.65 20.09 10.06
CA ASP A 135 13.30 20.04 11.39
C ASP A 135 12.76 21.14 12.32
N GLU A 136 12.46 22.34 11.80
CA GLU A 136 11.83 23.42 12.55
C GLU A 136 10.44 23.02 13.09
N ILE A 137 9.60 22.39 12.25
CA ILE A 137 8.29 21.88 12.69
C ILE A 137 8.50 20.76 13.71
N LEU A 138 9.46 19.85 13.48
CA LEU A 138 9.75 18.77 14.42
C LEU A 138 10.19 19.31 15.78
N GLU A 139 11.08 20.29 15.85
CA GLU A 139 11.58 20.87 17.10
C GLU A 139 10.49 21.53 17.95
N GLU A 140 9.44 22.08 17.31
CA GLU A 140 8.30 22.68 18.02
C GLU A 140 7.44 21.62 18.75
N PHE A 141 7.22 20.47 18.13
CA PHE A 141 6.30 19.43 18.63
C PHE A 141 7.00 18.25 19.31
N VAL A 142 8.27 17.99 18.98
CA VAL A 142 9.03 16.81 19.37
C VAL A 142 10.29 17.21 20.12
N ILE A 143 10.62 16.44 21.16
CA ILE A 143 11.88 16.60 21.88
C ILE A 143 12.95 15.76 21.19
N ILE A 144 13.80 16.43 20.41
CA ILE A 144 14.96 15.81 19.76
C ILE A 144 16.15 15.88 20.72
N SER A 145 16.65 14.72 21.15
CA SER A 145 17.73 14.63 22.14
C SER A 145 18.43 13.29 22.05
N PRO A 146 19.74 13.22 22.35
CA PRO A 146 20.39 11.94 22.64
C PRO A 146 19.61 11.15 23.69
N PRO A 147 19.51 9.82 23.58
CA PRO A 147 18.72 8.98 24.48
C PRO A 147 19.04 9.21 25.97
N GLU A 148 20.31 9.46 26.30
CA GLU A 148 20.77 9.73 27.66
C GLU A 148 20.31 11.08 28.23
N LEU A 149 19.90 12.01 27.36
CA LEU A 149 19.43 13.35 27.75
C LEU A 149 17.90 13.51 27.60
N VAL A 150 17.20 12.56 26.97
CA VAL A 150 15.79 12.71 26.59
C VAL A 150 14.86 12.88 27.78
N ALA A 151 15.10 12.16 28.88
CA ALA A 151 14.26 12.22 30.08
C ALA A 151 14.34 13.62 30.74
N ASP A 152 15.53 14.22 30.78
CA ASP A 152 15.72 15.56 31.34
C ASP A 152 15.07 16.62 30.46
N ARG A 153 15.19 16.50 29.13
CA ARG A 153 14.50 17.39 28.21
C ARG A 153 12.98 17.30 28.30
N ILE A 154 12.43 16.08 28.41
CA ILE A 154 10.99 15.85 28.65
C ILE A 154 10.56 16.51 29.96
N ARG A 155 11.34 16.31 31.03
CA ARG A 155 11.05 16.93 32.32
C ARG A 155 11.07 18.45 32.20
N GLN A 156 12.08 19.05 31.58
CA GLN A 156 12.15 20.51 31.40
C GLN A 156 10.95 21.07 30.63
N ARG A 157 10.48 20.38 29.59
CA ARG A 157 9.36 20.84 28.76
C ARG A 157 8.00 20.74 29.45
N TRP A 158 7.79 19.67 30.22
CA TRP A 158 6.45 19.28 30.69
C TRP A 158 6.28 19.37 32.21
N LEU A 159 7.30 19.76 32.96
CA LEU A 159 7.21 19.95 34.41
C LEU A 159 6.09 20.94 34.75
N GLY A 160 5.17 20.52 35.63
CA GLY A 160 4.02 21.33 36.04
C GLY A 160 2.83 21.29 35.08
N LEU A 161 2.95 20.59 33.94
CA LEU A 161 1.86 20.41 32.97
C LEU A 161 1.37 18.95 32.87
N ALA A 162 2.26 17.98 33.08
CA ALA A 162 1.93 16.56 33.00
C ALA A 162 2.43 15.80 34.24
N ASP A 163 1.59 14.91 34.78
CA ASP A 163 1.94 14.08 35.95
C ASP A 163 2.78 12.86 35.55
N ARG A 164 2.57 12.32 34.34
CA ARG A 164 3.28 11.13 33.84
C ARG A 164 3.36 11.14 32.32
N VAL A 165 4.54 10.81 31.79
CA VAL A 165 4.80 10.69 30.36
C VAL A 165 5.39 9.30 30.09
N THR A 166 4.90 8.62 29.05
CA THR A 166 5.48 7.37 28.54
C THR A 166 6.19 7.67 27.23
N VAL A 167 7.43 7.22 27.10
CA VAL A 167 8.22 7.35 25.87
C VAL A 167 8.20 6.00 25.16
N ASN A 168 7.77 5.98 23.91
CA ASN A 168 7.96 4.85 23.01
C ASN A 168 9.10 5.20 22.07
N TYR A 169 10.07 4.31 21.95
CA TYR A 169 11.09 4.41 20.91
C TYR A 169 10.51 3.76 19.66
N CYS A 170 10.31 4.56 18.62
CA CYS A 170 9.94 4.10 17.28
C CYS A 170 11.20 4.01 16.42
#